data_AF-A0A316WSJ3-F1
#
_entry.id   AF-A0A316WSJ3-F1
#
_cell.length_a   1.000
_cell.length_b   1.000
_cell.length_c   1.000
_cell.angle_alpha   90.00
_cell.angle_beta   90.00
_cell.angle_gamma   90.00
#
_symmetry.space_group_name_H-M   'P 1'
#
loop_
_entity.id
_entity.type
_entity.pdbx_description
1 polymer ?
#
loop_
_entity_poly.entity_id
_entity_poly.type
_entity_poly.pdbx_seq_one_letter_code
_entity_poly.pdbx_strand_id
1 'polypeptide(L)'
;MINSNDHPDYIFEEYNGYTIASHKDNVVGKDADNLIIVYRTDQFPNYGFIIGLDDSKLSGRRKSFPHNTEDAKTYIDWVVKARQEKPAIKPESIKPQKSRRRKM
;
A
#
# COMPACT_ATOMS: atom_id res chain seq x y z
N MET A 1 -11.73 0.52 12.67
CA MET A 1 -11.21 -0.86 12.57
C MET A 1 -12.01 -1.53 11.48
N ILE A 2 -11.43 -1.78 10.30
CA ILE A 2 -12.12 -2.50 9.24
C ILE A 2 -12.02 -3.97 9.60
N ASN A 3 -13.06 -4.54 10.20
CA ASN A 3 -13.10 -5.98 10.41
C ASN A 3 -13.12 -6.64 9.03
N SER A 4 -12.17 -7.53 8.75
CA SER A 4 -12.15 -8.31 7.51
C SER A 4 -13.42 -9.16 7.29
N ASN A 5 -14.22 -9.36 8.35
CA ASN A 5 -15.52 -10.03 8.28
C ASN A 5 -16.67 -9.14 7.80
N ASP A 6 -16.52 -7.82 7.75
CA ASP A 6 -17.59 -6.89 7.36
C ASP A 6 -17.55 -6.53 5.86
N HIS A 7 -16.49 -6.95 5.14
CA HIS A 7 -16.35 -6.74 3.70
C HIS A 7 -16.12 -8.08 2.99
N PRO A 8 -17.18 -8.90 2.82
CA PRO A 8 -17.10 -10.20 2.16
C PRO A 8 -16.62 -10.06 0.72
N ASP A 9 -16.62 -8.86 0.15
CA ASP A 9 -16.32 -8.61 -1.24
C ASP A 9 -14.84 -8.28 -1.49
N TYR A 10 -14.00 -8.26 -0.45
CA TYR A 10 -12.54 -8.10 -0.61
C TYR A 10 -11.79 -9.42 -0.38
N ILE A 11 -10.74 -9.62 -1.17
CA ILE A 11 -9.73 -10.66 -1.03
C ILE A 11 -8.49 -10.01 -0.41
N PHE A 12 -7.90 -10.72 0.55
CA PHE A 12 -6.66 -10.32 1.20
C PHE A 12 -5.58 -11.37 0.93
N GLU A 13 -4.43 -10.94 0.42
CA GLU A 13 -3.26 -11.78 0.18
C GLU A 13 -2.03 -11.19 0.88
N GLU A 14 -1.29 -12.00 1.62
CA GLU A 14 -0.02 -11.57 2.22
C GLU A 14 1.16 -11.83 1.28
N TYR A 15 2.01 -10.83 1.10
CA TYR A 15 3.20 -10.90 0.25
C TYR A 15 4.32 -10.02 0.79
N ASN A 16 5.50 -10.59 1.05
CA ASN A 16 6.71 -9.88 1.47
C ASN A 16 6.53 -8.91 2.67
N GLY A 17 5.70 -9.28 3.64
CA GLY A 17 5.40 -8.44 4.82
C GLY A 17 4.41 -7.30 4.56
N TYR A 18 3.66 -7.40 3.46
CA TYR A 18 2.54 -6.56 3.13
C TYR A 18 1.27 -7.39 2.97
N THR A 19 0.13 -6.75 3.18
CA THR A 19 -1.20 -7.29 2.88
C THR A 19 -1.73 -6.53 1.68
N ILE A 20 -2.02 -7.25 0.60
CA ILE A 20 -2.69 -6.75 -0.59
C ILE A 20 -4.19 -6.95 -0.36
N ALA A 21 -4.98 -5.89 -0.55
CA ALA A 21 -6.43 -5.95 -0.58
C ALA A 21 -6.92 -5.58 -1.98
N SER A 22 -7.76 -6.43 -2.54
CA SER A 22 -8.44 -6.22 -3.82
C SER A 22 -9.89 -6.67 -3.71
N HIS A 23 -10.80 -5.99 -4.39
CA HIS A 23 -12.17 -6.47 -4.48
C HIS A 23 -12.24 -7.80 -5.27
N LYS A 24 -13.23 -8.64 -4.99
CA LYS A 24 -13.47 -9.94 -5.66
C LYS A 24 -13.85 -9.73 -7.12
N ASP A 25 -14.64 -8.70 -7.36
CA ASP A 25 -15.19 -8.35 -8.67
C ASP A 25 -14.81 -6.92 -9.03
N ASN A 26 -14.28 -6.69 -10.22
CA ASN A 26 -14.05 -5.34 -10.72
C ASN A 26 -15.33 -4.79 -11.37
N VAL A 27 -15.59 -3.51 -11.16
CA VAL A 27 -16.70 -2.76 -11.74
C VAL A 27 -16.26 -2.08 -13.05
N VAL A 28 -17.17 -1.97 -14.01
CA VAL A 28 -16.88 -1.27 -15.27
C VAL A 28 -16.83 0.23 -15.05
N GLY A 29 -15.63 0.82 -15.14
CA GLY A 29 -15.42 2.27 -15.07
C GLY A 29 -14.44 2.65 -13.98
N LYS A 30 -14.50 3.90 -13.52
CA LYS A 30 -13.77 4.34 -12.34
C LYS A 30 -14.64 4.07 -11.12
N ASP A 31 -14.23 3.11 -10.31
CA ASP A 31 -14.97 2.71 -9.11
C ASP A 31 -14.00 2.45 -7.94
N ALA A 32 -14.49 2.60 -6.71
CA ALA A 32 -13.72 2.27 -5.50
C ALA A 32 -13.44 0.76 -5.41
N ASP A 33 -14.31 -0.07 -5.98
CA ASP A 33 -14.14 -1.53 -6.01
C ASP A 33 -12.95 -1.94 -6.90
N ASN A 34 -12.50 -1.05 -7.79
CA ASN A 34 -11.35 -1.30 -8.67
C ASN A 34 -10.02 -0.91 -8.03
N LEU A 35 -10.02 -0.39 -6.80
CA LEU A 35 -8.80 0.08 -6.15
C LEU A 35 -7.94 -1.10 -5.67
N ILE A 36 -6.64 -1.00 -5.95
CA ILE A 36 -5.64 -1.87 -5.36
C ILE A 36 -5.05 -1.19 -4.15
N ILE A 37 -5.18 -1.83 -3.00
CA ILE A 37 -4.71 -1.24 -1.75
C ILE A 37 -3.67 -2.17 -1.14
N VAL A 38 -2.51 -1.62 -0.80
CA VAL A 38 -1.44 -2.35 -0.14
C VAL A 38 -1.22 -1.77 1.24
N TYR A 39 -1.16 -2.65 2.24
CA TYR A 39 -0.88 -2.33 3.63
C TYR A 39 0.43 -2.98 4.02
N ARG A 40 1.17 -2.37 4.94
CA ARG A 40 2.13 -3.19 5.70
C ARG A 40 1.36 -4.12 6.60
N THR A 41 1.78 -5.38 6.72
CA THR A 41 1.06 -6.38 7.51
C THR A 41 0.92 -5.96 8.98
N ASP A 42 1.92 -5.30 9.55
CA ASP A 42 1.88 -4.79 10.94
C ASP A 42 1.00 -3.55 11.14
N GLN A 43 0.51 -2.95 10.06
CA GLN A 43 -0.33 -1.74 10.08
C GLN A 43 -1.71 -1.95 9.47
N PHE A 44 -1.99 -3.15 8.97
CA PHE A 44 -3.30 -3.52 8.44
C PHE A 44 -4.36 -3.47 9.57
N PRO A 45 -5.58 -2.94 9.32
CA PRO A 45 -6.08 -2.33 8.08
C PRO A 45 -6.00 -0.78 8.08
N ASN A 46 -5.20 -0.17 8.96
CA ASN A 46 -5.31 1.26 9.26
C ASN A 46 -4.53 2.15 8.27
N TYR A 47 -3.37 1.71 7.77
CA TYR A 47 -2.49 2.53 6.93
C TYR A 47 -2.21 1.84 5.58
N GLY A 48 -3.15 2.01 4.65
CA GLY A 48 -3.07 1.48 3.28
C GLY A 48 -2.62 2.53 2.26
N PHE A 49 -1.96 2.07 1.20
CA PHE A 49 -1.59 2.86 0.03
C PHE A 49 -2.37 2.37 -1.17
N ILE A 50 -3.01 3.29 -1.88
CA ILE A 50 -3.61 2.99 -3.18
C ILE A 50 -2.48 3.03 -4.20
N ILE A 51 -2.24 1.90 -4.86
CA ILE A 51 -1.15 1.76 -5.83
C ILE A 51 -1.64 1.75 -7.28
N GLY A 52 -2.94 1.59 -7.48
CA GLY A 52 -3.55 1.54 -8.80
C GLY A 52 -5.06 1.48 -8.76
N LEU A 53 -5.65 1.68 -9.93
CA LEU A 53 -7.07 1.55 -10.22
C LEU A 53 -7.20 0.61 -11.43
N ASP A 54 -7.91 -0.52 -11.28
CA ASP A 54 -8.25 -1.36 -12.43
C ASP A 54 -9.34 -0.69 -13.27
N ASP A 55 -8.96 0.08 -14.29
CA ASP A 55 -9.91 0.59 -15.27
C ASP A 55 -9.84 -0.17 -16.61
N SER A 56 -9.13 -1.30 -16.63
CA SER A 56 -8.68 -1.97 -17.84
C SER A 56 -9.84 -2.58 -18.65
N LYS A 57 -10.40 -1.79 -19.56
CA LYS A 57 -11.03 -2.27 -20.81
C LYS A 57 -10.00 -2.32 -21.93
N LEU A 58 -8.93 -3.09 -21.76
CA LEU A 58 -7.94 -3.24 -22.84
C LEU A 58 -8.32 -4.43 -23.74
N SER A 59 -9.28 -4.14 -24.63
CA SER A 59 -9.74 -4.92 -25.80
C SER A 59 -10.77 -6.06 -25.59
N GLY A 60 -11.87 -6.00 -26.34
CA GLY A 60 -12.83 -7.11 -26.51
C GLY A 60 -14.04 -7.13 -25.56
N ARG A 61 -14.83 -8.22 -25.64
CA ARG A 61 -16.04 -8.42 -24.81
C ARG A 61 -15.64 -8.41 -23.33
N ARG A 62 -16.15 -7.40 -22.60
CA ARG A 62 -16.11 -7.19 -21.13
C ARG A 62 -15.69 -8.43 -20.34
N LYS A 63 -14.39 -8.57 -20.09
CA LYS A 63 -13.85 -9.42 -19.02
C LYS A 63 -12.88 -8.55 -18.24
N SER A 64 -13.28 -8.16 -17.05
CA SER A 64 -12.37 -7.61 -16.06
C SER A 64 -11.71 -8.81 -15.38
N PHE A 65 -10.48 -9.09 -15.75
CA PHE A 65 -9.67 -10.02 -14.96
C PHE A 65 -9.02 -9.20 -13.85
N PRO A 66 -8.96 -9.70 -12.61
CA PRO A 66 -8.21 -9.04 -11.55
C PRO A 66 -6.71 -9.12 -11.92
N HIS A 67 -6.23 -8.16 -12.71
CA HIS A 67 -4.84 -8.08 -13.17
C HIS A 67 -3.93 -7.43 -12.12
N ASN A 68 -4.49 -7.12 -10.96
CA ASN A 68 -3.98 -6.15 -10.03
C ASN A 68 -3.07 -6.69 -8.92
N THR A 69 -3.05 -8.00 -8.70
CA THR A 69 -2.16 -8.59 -7.68
C THR A 69 -0.71 -8.59 -8.15
N GLU A 70 -0.44 -8.68 -9.45
CA GLU A 70 0.92 -8.67 -10.00
C GLU A 70 1.54 -7.27 -9.97
N ASP A 71 0.77 -6.23 -10.29
CA ASP A 71 1.18 -4.83 -10.10
C ASP A 71 1.45 -4.53 -8.62
N ALA A 72 0.63 -5.07 -7.72
CA ALA A 72 0.85 -4.96 -6.28
C ALA A 72 2.15 -5.61 -5.83
N LYS A 73 2.42 -6.83 -6.29
CA LYS A 73 3.67 -7.54 -6.00
C LYS A 73 4.88 -6.81 -6.54
N THR A 74 4.79 -6.31 -7.77
CA THR A 74 5.86 -5.52 -8.41
C THR A 74 6.16 -4.25 -7.62
N TYR A 75 5.13 -3.52 -7.18
CA TYR A 75 5.30 -2.37 -6.30
C TYR A 75 5.95 -2.77 -4.97
N ILE A 76 5.48 -3.84 -4.33
CA ILE A 76 6.03 -4.32 -3.06
C ILE A 76 7.51 -4.66 -3.20
N ASP A 77 7.89 -5.39 -4.25
CA ASP A 77 9.27 -5.76 -4.53
C ASP A 77 10.16 -4.52 -4.72
N TRP A 78 9.67 -3.53 -5.47
CA TRP A 78 10.37 -2.26 -5.61
C TRP A 78 10.55 -1.55 -4.27
N VAL A 79 9.52 -1.48 -3.42
CA VAL A 79 9.60 -0.85 -2.09
C VAL A 79 10.57 -1.60 -1.17
N VAL A 80 10.51 -2.93 -1.14
CA VAL A 80 11.39 -3.77 -0.32
C VAL A 80 12.84 -3.58 -0.75
N LYS A 81 13.12 -3.65 -2.05
CA LYS A 81 14.45 -3.40 -2.60
C LYS A 81 14.95 -2.00 -2.28
N ALA A 82 14.12 -0.97 -2.49
CA ALA A 82 14.48 0.42 -2.20
C ALA A 82 14.77 0.66 -0.70
N ARG A 83 14.13 -0.10 0.21
CA ARG A 83 14.44 -0.03 1.65
C ARG A 83 15.76 -0.71 2.01
N GLN A 84 16.11 -1.80 1.33
CA GLN A 84 17.38 -2.50 1.53
C GLN A 84 18.57 -1.70 0.99
N GLU A 85 18.38 -0.97 -0.12
CA GLU A 85 19.42 -0.14 -0.75
C GLU A 85 19.66 1.19 -0.02
N LYS A 86 18.74 1.65 0.84
CA LYS A 86 18.98 2.83 1.66
C LYS A 86 20.04 2.51 2.73
N PRO A 87 21.23 3.16 2.70
CA PRO A 87 22.17 3.01 3.79
C PRO A 87 21.49 3.51 5.06
N ALA A 88 21.66 2.77 6.17
CA ALA A 88 21.18 3.18 7.48
C ALA A 88 21.69 4.60 7.77
N ILE A 89 20.80 5.60 7.62
CA ILE A 89 21.08 6.96 8.05
C ILE A 89 21.23 6.85 9.56
N LYS A 90 22.48 6.83 10.03
CA LYS A 90 22.79 6.85 11.46
C LYS A 90 22.04 8.06 12.03
N PRO A 91 21.30 7.91 13.15
CA PRO A 91 20.69 9.06 13.79
C PRO A 91 21.82 10.02 14.16
N GLU A 92 21.91 11.13 13.43
CA GLU A 92 22.85 12.18 13.73
C GLU A 92 22.45 12.71 15.11
N SER A 93 23.31 12.48 16.10
CA SER A 93 23.06 12.85 17.48
C SER A 93 22.64 14.33 17.51
N ILE A 94 21.38 14.59 17.87
CA ILE A 94 20.90 15.95 18.12
C ILE A 94 21.75 16.48 19.27
N LYS A 95 22.79 17.26 18.96
CA LYS A 95 23.59 17.92 19.98
C LYS A 95 22.66 18.91 20.69
N PRO A 96 22.54 18.88 22.02
CA PRO A 96 21.66 19.78 22.74
C PRO A 96 22.10 21.22 22.46
N GLN A 97 21.20 21.97 21.82
CA GLN A 97 21.38 23.38 21.54
C GLN A 97 21.43 24.10 22.90
N LYS A 98 22.63 24.54 23.33
CA LYS A 98 22.81 25.28 24.59
C LYS A 98 21.89 26.51 24.56
N SER A 99 20.83 26.49 25.35
CA SER A 99 19.97 27.65 25.55
C SER A 99 20.83 28.81 26.08
N ARG A 100 20.98 29.86 25.27
CA ARG A 100 21.52 31.14 25.75
C ARG A 100 20.42 31.78 26.60
N ARG A 101 20.48 31.56 27.92
CA ARG A 101 19.79 32.41 28.89
C ARG A 101 20.22 33.86 28.63
N ARG A 102 19.32 34.68 28.07
CA ARG A 102 19.44 36.14 28.15
C ARG A 102 19.16 36.52 29.60
N LYS A 103 20.17 37.02 30.31
CA LYS A 103 19.98 37.78 31.55
C LYS A 103 19.24 39.07 31.17
N MET A 104 18.05 39.25 31.74
CA MET A 104 17.47 40.58 31.99
C MET A 104 17.96 41.06 33.35
#